data_AF-A0AAJ1FBC9-F1
#
_entry.id   AF-A0AAJ1FBC9-F1
#
_cell.length_a   1.000
_cell.length_b   1.000
_cell.length_c   1.000
_cell.angle_alpha   90.00
_cell.angle_beta   90.00
_cell.angle_gamma   90.00
#
_symmetry.space_group_name_H-M   'P 1'
#
loop_
_entity.id
_entity.type
_entity.pdbx_description
1 polymer ?
#
loop_
_entity_poly.entity_id
_entity_poly.type
_entity_poly.pdbx_seq_one_letter_code
_entity_poly.pdbx_strand_id
1 'polypeptide(L)' 'MPLTNARDWSLMCDKQAKLIESMRSHFPERHEPLTELSRHWRELKQQLDSGAIPRMTGVK' A
#
# COMPACT_ATOMS: atom_id res chain seq x y z
N MET A 1 -6.43 -20.27 -7.91
CA MET A 1 -4.96 -20.24 -7.83
C MET A 1 -4.58 -19.51 -6.56
N PRO A 2 -3.97 -20.16 -5.56
CA PRO A 2 -3.31 -19.41 -4.49
C PRO A 2 -2.17 -18.64 -5.16
N LEU A 3 -2.17 -17.32 -5.04
CA LEU A 3 -1.08 -16.47 -5.50
C LEU A 3 0.18 -16.91 -4.75
N THR A 4 1.05 -17.68 -5.40
CA THR A 4 2.26 -18.27 -4.80
C THR A 4 3.23 -17.20 -4.27
N ASN A 5 3.08 -15.95 -4.70
CA ASN A 5 3.84 -14.78 -4.26
C ASN A 5 3.02 -13.78 -3.42
N ALA A 6 1.77 -14.08 -3.01
CA ALA A 6 0.94 -13.12 -2.27
C ALA A 6 1.61 -12.65 -0.97
N ARG A 7 2.34 -13.55 -0.29
CA ARG A 7 3.10 -13.23 0.91
C ARG A 7 4.20 -12.21 0.64
N ASP A 8 4.94 -12.37 -0.46
CA ASP A 8 6.02 -11.46 -0.84
C ASP A 8 5.46 -10.10 -1.24
N TRP A 9 4.35 -10.08 -1.97
CA TRP A 9 3.64 -8.84 -2.31
C TRP A 9 3.06 -8.14 -1.08
N SER A 10 2.50 -8.88 -0.12
CA SER A 10 2.02 -8.33 1.16
C SER A 10 3.15 -7.67 1.95
N LEU A 11 4.31 -8.33 2.01
CA LEU A 11 5.52 -7.76 2.63
C LEU A 11 5.99 -6.49 1.91
N MET A 12 5.96 -6.47 0.58
CA MET A 12 6.33 -5.29 -0.21
C MET A 12 5.37 -4.12 0.03
N CYS A 13 4.06 -4.37 0.10
CA CYS A 13 3.07 -3.34 0.41
C CYS A 13 3.32 -2.70 1.78
N ASP A 14 3.64 -3.51 2.80
CA ASP A 14 3.98 -3.01 4.15
C ASP A 14 5.25 -2.15 4.13
N LYS A 15 6.31 -2.58 3.41
CA LYS A 15 7.54 -1.81 3.26
C LYS A 15 7.31 -0.46 2.57
N GLN A 16 6.50 -0.43 1.52
CA GLN A 16 6.19 0.80 0.79
C GLN A 16 5.38 1.77 1.64
N ALA A 17 4.35 1.29 2.34
CA ALA A 17 3.55 2.13 3.24
C ALA A 17 4.42 2.80 4.32
N LYS A 18 5.30 2.03 4.98
CA LYS A 18 6.24 2.54 5.99
C LYS A 18 7.22 3.57 5.44
N LEU A 19 7.75 3.34 4.23
CA LEU A 19 8.64 4.29 3.58
C LEU A 19 7.91 5.61 3.32
N ILE A 20 6.71 5.57 2.76
CA ILE A 20 5.90 6.76 2.47
C ILE A 20 5.53 7.52 3.75
N GLU A 21 5.17 6.81 4.81
CA GLU A 21 4.90 7.40 6.12
C GLU A 21 6.13 8.13 6.69
N SER A 22 7.34 7.57 6.49
CA SER A 22 8.58 8.24 6.88
C SER A 22 8.91 9.46 6.00
N MET A 23 8.55 9.44 4.72
CA MET A 23 8.71 10.59 3.83
C MET A 23 7.75 11.72 4.22
N ARG A 24 6.56 11.40 4.71
CA ARG A 24 5.54 12.38 5.10
C ARG A 24 6.03 13.39 6.14
N SER A 25 6.93 13.00 7.06
CA SER A 25 7.51 13.93 8.04
C SER A 25 8.51 14.91 7.42
N HIS A 26 9.03 14.62 6.23
CA HIS A 26 10.02 15.43 5.52
C HIS A 26 9.40 16.34 4.45
N PHE A 27 8.18 16.04 3.99
CA PHE A 27 7.48 16.78 2.93
C PHE A 27 6.07 17.20 3.40
N PRO A 28 5.96 18.19 4.30
CA PRO A 28 4.67 18.64 4.85
C PRO A 28 3.71 19.14 3.76
N GLU A 29 4.22 19.74 2.68
CA GLU A 29 3.45 20.19 1.52
C GLU A 29 2.83 19.03 0.72
N ARG A 30 3.31 17.80 0.93
CA ARG A 30 2.78 16.57 0.32
C ARG A 30 2.09 15.66 1.34
N HIS A 31 1.77 16.17 2.52
CA HIS A 31 1.26 15.35 3.62
C HIS A 31 0.01 14.56 3.24
N GLU A 32 -0.97 15.21 2.62
CA GLU A 32 -2.23 14.60 2.20
C GLU A 32 -2.02 13.57 1.08
N PRO A 33 -1.36 13.89 -0.06
CA PRO A 33 -1.02 12.90 -1.07
C PRO A 33 -0.25 11.69 -0.55
N LEU A 34 0.72 11.89 0.35
CA LEU A 34 1.50 10.80 0.94
C LEU A 34 0.66 9.96 1.92
N THR A 35 -0.26 10.59 2.65
CA THR A 35 -1.22 9.87 3.50
C THR A 35 -2.11 8.97 2.66
N GLU A 36 -2.69 9.49 1.57
CA GLU A 36 -3.53 8.73 0.65
C GLU A 36 -2.77 7.59 -0.03
N LEU A 37 -1.52 7.85 -0.47
CA LEU A 37 -0.69 6.81 -1.07
C LEU A 37 -0.37 5.69 -0.07
N SER A 38 -0.02 6.03 1.17
CA SER A 38 0.23 5.04 2.23
C SER A 38 -1.01 4.20 2.55
N ARG A 39 -2.20 4.84 2.53
CA ARG A 39 -3.51 4.18 2.71
C ARG A 39 -3.75 3.16 1.60
N HIS A 40 -3.55 3.52 0.34
CA HIS A 40 -3.74 2.60 -0.78
C HIS A 40 -2.82 1.37 -0.71
N TRP A 41 -1.57 1.53 -0.26
CA TRP A 41 -0.68 0.39 -0.05
C TRP A 41 -1.18 -0.56 1.05
N ARG A 42 -1.74 -0.02 2.14
CA ARG A 42 -2.33 -0.81 3.22
C ARG A 42 -3.61 -1.54 2.77
N GLU A 43 -4.45 -0.89 1.97
CA GLU A 43 -5.64 -1.50 1.37
C GLU A 43 -5.26 -2.64 0.40
N LEU A 44 -4.24 -2.43 -0.43
CA LEU A 44 -3.71 -3.46 -1.32
C LEU A 44 -3.19 -4.67 -0.54
N LYS A 45 -2.46 -4.43 0.56
CA LYS A 45 -2.02 -5.48 1.48
C LYS A 45 -3.20 -6.29 2.02
N GLN A 46 -4.27 -5.64 2.47
CA GLN A 46 -5.48 -6.32 2.96
C GLN A 46 -6.15 -7.17 1.88
N GLN A 47 -6.21 -6.68 0.64
CA GLN A 47 -6.73 -7.46 -0.49
C GLN A 47 -5.87 -8.70 -0.76
N LEU A 48 -4.54 -8.58 -0.71
CA LEU A 48 -3.62 -9.71 -0.87
C LEU A 48 -3.74 -10.72 0.28
N ASP A 49 -3.79 -10.25 1.53
CA ASP A 49 -3.89 -11.09 2.72
C ASP A 49 -5.23 -11.86 2.80
N SER A 50 -6.30 -11.27 2.25
CA SER A 50 -7.61 -11.94 2.14
C SER A 50 -7.72 -12.93 0.97
N GLY A 51 -6.67 -13.04 0.14
CA GLY A 51 -6.69 -13.86 -1.07
C GLY A 51 -7.58 -13.28 -2.18
N ALA A 52 -8.04 -12.04 -2.02
CA ALA A 52 -8.78 -11.33 -3.05
C ALA A 52 -7.84 -10.95 -4.21
N ILE A 53 -8.40 -10.90 -5.43
CA ILE A 53 -7.68 -10.34 -6.57
C ILE A 53 -7.64 -8.83 -6.38
N PRO A 54 -6.44 -8.22 -6.29
CA PRO A 54 -6.35 -6.78 -6.09
C PRO A 54 -7.07 -5.99 -7.17
N ARG A 55 -7.91 -5.04 -6.76
CA ARG A 55 -8.51 -4.04 -7.64
C ARG A 55 -8.05 -2.67 -7.17
N MET A 56 -7.39 -1.93 -8.06
CA MET A 56 -7.09 -0.52 -7.82
C MET A 56 -8.38 0.28 -8.05
N THR A 57 -9.17 0.48 -7.00
CA THR A 57 -10.29 1.41 -7.04
C THR A 57 -9.79 2.78 -6.59
N GLY A 58 -9.64 3.73 -7.52
CA GLY A 58 -9.51 5.15 -7.15
C GLY A 58 -8.14 5.81 -7.31
N VAL A 59 -7.23 5.30 -8.15
CA VAL A 59 -6.12 6.13 -8.63
C VAL A 59 -6.69 7.08 -9.70
N LYS A 60 -7.06 8.30 -9.30
CA LYS A 60 -7.39 9.40 -10.22
C LYS A 60 -6.14 10.17 -10.60
#